data_AF-A0A4Q5UXI3-F1
#
_entry.id   AF-A0A4Q5UXI3-F1
#
_cell.length_a   1.000
_cell.length_b   1.000
_cell.length_c   1.000
_cell.angle_alpha   90.00
_cell.angle_beta   90.00
_cell.angle_gamma   90.00
#
_symmetry.space_group_name_H-M   'P 1'
#
loop_
_entity.id
_entity.type
_entity.pdbx_description
1 polymer ?
#
loop_
_entity_poly.entity_id
_entity_poly.type
_entity_poly.pdbx_seq_one_letter_code
_entity_poly.pdbx_strand_id
1 'polypeptide(L)'
;MDLKEQIILEYLEQGCGYRKLQAKYGISRTTICKWVQIYQGVHALPRSNKQEKHYIRNMNDPDKKRAPKKEITQDDLLKKIAALEKQLEWEKLRADALDIMINVAEEKLNIPIRKKSGSRQSRK
;
A
#
# COMPACT_ATOMS: atom_id res chain seq x y z
N MET A 1 4.53 -50.79 7.43
CA MET A 1 4.22 -49.74 6.43
C MET A 1 4.29 -48.42 7.15
N ASP A 2 5.14 -47.51 6.67
CA ASP A 2 5.21 -46.18 7.25
C ASP A 2 3.92 -45.40 6.92
N LEU A 3 3.43 -44.58 7.84
CA LEU A 3 2.14 -43.87 7.68
C LEU A 3 2.17 -42.96 6.45
N LYS A 4 3.34 -42.42 6.13
CA LYS A 4 3.58 -41.64 4.90
C LYS A 4 3.38 -42.48 3.64
N GLU A 5 3.92 -43.69 3.59
CA GLU A 5 3.83 -44.59 2.43
C GLU A 5 2.39 -45.01 2.19
N GLN A 6 1.64 -45.32 3.25
CA GLN A 6 0.22 -45.66 3.17
C GLN A 6 -0.61 -44.53 2.55
N ILE A 7 -0.35 -43.28 2.94
CA ILE A 7 -1.05 -42.10 2.39
C ILE A 7 -0.71 -41.87 0.92
N ILE A 8 0.56 -42.08 0.53
CA ILE A 8 0.98 -41.94 -0.87
C ILE A 8 0.34 -43.03 -1.74
N LEU A 9 0.32 -44.28 -1.28
CA LEU A 9 -0.31 -45.39 -1.98
C LEU A 9 -1.81 -45.16 -2.15
N GLU A 10 -2.50 -44.75 -1.08
CA GLU A 10 -3.94 -44.44 -1.14
C GLU A 10 -4.23 -43.31 -2.14
N TYR A 11 -3.38 -42.28 -2.19
CA TYR A 11 -3.50 -41.21 -3.18
C TYR A 11 -3.37 -41.72 -4.62
N LEU A 12 -2.41 -42.61 -4.88
CA LEU A 12 -2.12 -43.14 -6.23
C LEU A 12 -3.16 -44.16 -6.69
N GLU A 13 -3.63 -45.02 -5.79
CA GLU A 13 -4.58 -46.11 -6.12
C GLU A 13 -6.03 -45.62 -6.19
N GLN A 14 -6.46 -44.77 -5.25
CA GLN A 14 -7.87 -44.37 -5.12
C GLN A 14 -8.21 -43.05 -5.83
N GLY A 15 -7.20 -42.32 -6.34
CA GLY A 15 -7.40 -41.02 -6.97
C GLY A 15 -8.04 -39.97 -6.05
N CYS A 16 -7.94 -40.16 -4.74
CA CYS A 16 -8.57 -39.28 -3.76
C CYS A 16 -7.79 -37.95 -3.64
N GLY A 17 -8.50 -36.82 -3.73
CA GLY A 17 -7.87 -35.49 -3.61
C GLY A 17 -7.28 -35.23 -2.21
N TYR A 18 -6.23 -34.42 -2.15
CA TYR A 18 -5.48 -34.10 -0.91
C TYR A 18 -6.35 -33.63 0.28
N ARG A 19 -7.49 -32.98 0.02
CA ARG A 19 -8.41 -32.54 1.10
C ARG A 19 -9.09 -33.71 1.81
N LYS A 20 -9.39 -34.80 1.10
CA LYS A 20 -9.97 -36.01 1.69
C LYS A 20 -8.94 -36.73 2.58
N LEU A 21 -7.71 -36.83 2.10
CA LEU A 21 -6.59 -37.40 2.88
C LEU A 21 -6.29 -36.55 4.12
N GLN A 22 -6.35 -35.21 4.01
CA GLN A 22 -6.22 -34.33 5.17
C GLN A 22 -7.31 -34.59 6.22
N ALA A 23 -8.57 -34.74 5.82
CA ALA A 23 -9.66 -35.02 6.75
C ALA A 23 -9.54 -36.41 7.40
N LYS A 24 -9.04 -37.41 6.65
CA LYS A 24 -8.89 -38.80 7.11
C LYS A 24 -7.71 -38.99 8.07
N TYR A 25 -6.57 -38.37 7.76
CA TYR A 25 -5.31 -38.58 8.49
C TYR A 25 -4.91 -37.41 9.40
N GLY A 26 -5.64 -36.28 9.36
CA GLY A 26 -5.35 -35.09 10.16
C GLY A 26 -4.08 -34.33 9.76
N ILE A 27 -3.44 -34.72 8.65
CA ILE A 27 -2.18 -34.13 8.18
C ILE A 27 -2.48 -33.00 7.21
N SER A 28 -1.73 -31.91 7.30
CA SER A 28 -1.94 -30.77 6.41
C SER A 28 -1.81 -31.17 4.93
N ARG A 29 -2.72 -30.67 4.09
CA ARG A 29 -2.70 -30.89 2.64
C ARG A 29 -1.33 -30.57 2.02
N THR A 30 -0.65 -29.54 2.50
CA THR A 30 0.65 -29.12 1.96
C THR A 30 1.74 -30.15 2.26
N THR A 31 1.70 -30.79 3.43
CA THR A 31 2.60 -31.90 3.79
C THR A 31 2.36 -33.11 2.89
N ILE A 32 1.10 -33.51 2.69
CA ILE A 32 0.74 -34.65 1.83
C ILE A 32 1.17 -34.39 0.39
N CYS A 33 0.90 -33.18 -0.13
CA CYS A 33 1.33 -32.76 -1.46
C CYS A 33 2.86 -32.86 -1.63
N LYS A 34 3.64 -32.42 -0.63
CA LYS A 34 5.10 -32.56 -0.65
C LYS A 34 5.53 -34.02 -0.70
N TRP A 35 4.91 -34.90 0.09
CA TRP A 35 5.25 -36.33 0.10
C TRP A 35 4.98 -37.01 -1.24
N VAL A 36 3.84 -36.71 -1.86
CA VAL A 36 3.50 -37.20 -3.20
C VAL A 36 4.49 -36.65 -4.24
N GLN A 37 4.83 -35.36 -4.18
CA GLN A 37 5.82 -34.75 -5.09
C GLN A 37 7.22 -35.36 -4.92
N ILE A 38 7.64 -35.70 -3.69
CA ILE A 38 8.90 -36.41 -3.42
C ILE A 38 8.86 -37.79 -4.06
N TYR A 39 7.77 -38.53 -3.84
CA TYR A 39 7.61 -39.88 -4.39
C TYR A 39 7.59 -39.88 -5.92
N GLN A 40 6.98 -38.88 -6.55
CA GLN A 40 6.95 -38.70 -8.01
C GLN A 40 8.25 -38.10 -8.59
N GLY A 41 9.28 -37.86 -7.77
CA GLY A 41 10.58 -37.31 -8.24
C GLY A 41 10.58 -35.81 -8.55
N VAL A 42 9.50 -35.09 -8.22
CA VAL A 42 9.31 -33.65 -8.50
C VAL A 42 9.98 -32.75 -7.45
N HIS A 43 10.55 -33.32 -6.39
CA HIS A 43 11.10 -32.58 -5.25
C HIS A 43 12.46 -31.91 -5.50
N ALA A 44 13.18 -32.29 -6.56
CA ALA A 44 14.51 -31.74 -6.89
C ALA A 44 14.49 -30.69 -8.01
N LEU A 45 13.33 -30.14 -8.36
CA LEU A 45 13.26 -29.09 -9.38
C LEU A 45 13.97 -27.83 -8.90
N PRO A 46 14.82 -27.20 -9.73
CA PRO A 46 15.45 -25.94 -9.38
C PRO A 46 14.37 -24.89 -9.12
N ARG A 47 14.59 -24.06 -8.10
CA ARG A 47 13.68 -22.96 -7.80
C ARG A 47 13.60 -22.05 -9.01
N SER A 48 12.41 -21.56 -9.31
CA SER A 48 12.25 -20.54 -10.35
C SER A 48 12.97 -19.25 -9.92
N ASN A 49 13.53 -18.50 -10.87
CA ASN A 49 14.09 -17.16 -10.66
C ASN A 49 13.18 -16.24 -9.84
N LYS A 50 11.84 -16.36 -9.98
CA LYS A 50 10.88 -15.59 -9.18
C LYS A 50 10.83 -16.05 -7.72
N GLN A 51 10.90 -17.36 -7.49
CA GLN A 51 10.89 -17.95 -6.15
C GLN A 51 12.18 -17.61 -5.41
N GLU A 52 13.32 -17.66 -6.09
CA GLU A 52 14.62 -17.32 -5.50
C GLU A 52 14.69 -15.84 -5.10
N LYS A 53 14.28 -14.92 -5.98
CA LYS A 53 14.17 -13.49 -5.66
C LYS A 53 13.22 -13.19 -4.51
N HIS A 54 12.17 -14.00 -4.32
CA HIS A 54 11.22 -13.85 -3.22
C HIS A 54 11.77 -14.43 -1.91
N TYR A 55 12.48 -15.56 -1.95
CA TYR A 55 12.98 -16.26 -0.76
C TYR A 55 14.25 -15.63 -0.19
N ILE A 56 15.10 -15.06 -1.05
CA ILE A 56 16.30 -14.30 -0.67
C ILE A 56 15.94 -12.86 -0.27
N ARG A 57 14.67 -12.45 -0.44
CA ARG A 57 14.20 -11.11 -0.08
C ARG A 57 14.15 -10.98 1.45
N ASN A 58 15.19 -10.37 2.01
CA ASN A 58 15.23 -10.05 3.41
C ASN A 58 14.19 -8.95 3.70
N MET A 59 13.08 -9.28 4.36
CA MET A 59 11.99 -8.33 4.67
C MET A 59 12.45 -7.16 5.56
N ASN A 60 13.61 -7.29 6.18
CA ASN A 60 14.23 -6.29 7.06
C ASN A 60 15.41 -5.54 6.43
N ASP A 61 15.61 -5.61 5.11
CA ASP A 61 16.63 -4.82 4.42
C ASP A 61 16.35 -3.31 4.54
N PRO A 62 17.15 -2.54 5.32
CA PRO A 62 16.91 -1.12 5.55
C PRO A 62 17.19 -0.27 4.31
N ASP A 63 17.97 -0.77 3.35
CA ASP A 63 18.34 -0.03 2.14
C ASP A 63 17.21 0.02 1.11
N LYS A 64 16.29 -0.94 1.14
CA LYS A 64 15.13 -0.99 0.23
C LYS A 64 13.83 -0.40 0.76
N LYS A 65 13.73 -0.05 2.04
CA LYS A 65 12.59 0.75 2.57
C LYS A 65 12.64 2.21 2.10
N ARG A 66 13.76 2.64 1.53
CA ARG A 66 13.93 3.96 0.95
C ARG A 66 13.74 3.81 -0.55
N ALA A 67 12.65 4.34 -1.10
CA ALA A 67 12.54 4.56 -2.54
C ALA A 67 13.84 5.24 -3.01
N PRO A 68 14.35 4.94 -4.23
CA PRO A 68 15.55 5.61 -4.72
C PRO A 68 15.31 7.11 -4.62
N LYS A 69 16.05 7.77 -3.72
CA LYS A 69 16.02 9.23 -3.61
C LYS A 69 16.55 9.72 -4.95
N LYS A 70 15.66 10.12 -5.86
CA LYS A 70 16.06 10.85 -7.05
C LYS A 70 16.86 12.04 -6.54
N GLU A 71 18.12 12.12 -6.93
CA GLU A 71 18.96 13.27 -6.63
C GLU A 71 18.26 14.49 -7.20
N ILE A 72 17.79 15.37 -6.32
CA ILE A 72 17.05 16.56 -6.71
C ILE A 72 18.09 17.51 -7.29
N THR A 73 18.02 17.75 -8.59
CA THR A 73 18.93 18.67 -9.27
C THR A 73 18.58 20.12 -8.92
N GLN A 74 19.54 21.03 -9.08
CA GLN A 74 19.31 22.47 -8.87
C GLN A 74 18.18 23.00 -9.76
N ASP A 75 18.10 22.51 -11.00
CA ASP A 75 17.04 22.88 -11.95
C ASP A 75 15.64 22.43 -11.47
N ASP A 76 15.55 21.26 -10.84
CA ASP A 76 14.29 20.78 -10.26
C ASP A 76 13.84 21.64 -9.08
N LEU A 77 14.78 22.18 -8.30
CA LEU A 77 14.47 23.12 -7.22
C LEU A 77 13.98 24.46 -7.77
N LEU A 78 14.64 25.01 -8.79
CA LEU A 78 14.23 26.27 -9.43
C LEU A 78 12.83 26.17 -10.04
N LYS A 79 12.52 25.06 -10.71
CA LYS A 79 11.17 24.81 -11.25
C LYS A 79 10.10 24.76 -10.15
N LYS A 80 10.42 24.15 -9.00
CA LYS A 80 9.50 24.11 -7.85
C LYS A 80 9.28 25.49 -7.26
N ILE A 81 10.32 26.30 -7.12
CA ILE A 81 10.21 27.67 -6.60
C ILE A 81 9.30 28.49 -7.52
N ALA A 82 9.55 28.49 -8.83
CA ALA A 82 8.73 29.23 -9.79
C ALA A 82 7.25 28.78 -9.78
N ALA A 83 7.01 27.47 -9.65
CA ALA A 83 5.65 26.94 -9.56
C ALA A 83 4.95 27.36 -8.26
N LEU A 84 5.66 27.34 -7.12
CA LEU A 84 5.13 27.74 -5.82
C LEU A 84 4.85 29.24 -5.75
N GLU A 85 5.74 30.07 -6.30
CA GLU A 85 5.55 31.53 -6.37
C GLU A 85 4.29 31.87 -7.17
N LYS A 86 4.10 31.24 -8.34
CA LYS A 86 2.89 31.44 -9.15
C LYS A 86 1.61 31.01 -8.42
N GLN A 87 1.65 29.90 -7.67
CA GLN A 87 0.51 29.48 -6.85
C GLN A 87 0.22 30.48 -5.73
N LEU A 88 1.25 31.01 -5.10
CA LEU A 88 1.13 31.99 -4.03
C LEU A 88 0.53 33.30 -4.54
N GLU A 89 0.96 33.78 -5.71
CA GLU A 89 0.38 34.97 -6.36
C GLU A 89 -1.10 34.76 -6.69
N TRP A 90 -1.46 33.59 -7.21
CA TRP A 90 -2.85 33.26 -7.54
C TRP A 90 -3.74 33.23 -6.30
N GLU A 91 -3.29 32.62 -5.20
CA GLU A 91 -4.07 32.56 -3.96
C GLU A 91 -4.21 33.95 -3.31
N LYS A 92 -3.20 34.82 -3.39
CA LYS A 92 -3.32 36.22 -2.95
C LYS A 92 -4.36 36.98 -3.76
N LEU A 93 -4.29 36.91 -5.09
CA LEU A 93 -5.27 37.55 -5.97
C LEU A 93 -6.69 37.04 -5.70
N ARG A 94 -6.83 35.73 -5.50
CA ARG A 94 -8.11 35.11 -5.15
C ARG A 94 -8.64 35.64 -3.81
N ALA A 95 -7.80 35.75 -2.79
CA ALA A 95 -8.19 36.30 -1.50
C ALA A 95 -8.67 37.75 -1.63
N ASP A 96 -7.91 38.58 -2.34
CA ASP A 96 -8.27 39.98 -2.58
C ASP A 96 -9.58 40.11 -3.36
N ALA A 97 -9.79 39.28 -4.38
CA ALA A 97 -11.04 39.25 -5.15
C ALA A 97 -12.24 38.84 -4.29
N LEU A 98 -12.07 37.88 -3.38
CA LEU A 98 -13.13 37.47 -2.44
C LEU A 98 -13.46 38.58 -1.44
N ASP A 99 -12.45 39.28 -0.92
CA ASP A 99 -12.67 40.43 -0.04
C ASP A 99 -13.41 41.57 -0.76
N ILE A 100 -13.04 41.88 -2.00
CA ILE A 100 -13.75 42.87 -2.82
C ILE A 100 -15.20 42.43 -3.08
N MET A 101 -15.42 41.16 -3.38
CA MET A 101 -16.76 40.61 -3.60
C MET A 101 -17.63 40.75 -2.35
N ILE A 102 -17.06 40.54 -1.15
CA ILE A 102 -17.77 40.77 0.12
C ILE A 102 -18.13 42.24 0.26
N ASN A 103 -17.20 43.17 0.02
CA ASN A 103 -17.47 44.61 0.13
C ASN A 103 -18.61 45.04 -0.81
N VAL A 104 -18.56 44.62 -2.08
CA VAL A 104 -19.62 44.93 -3.07
C VAL A 104 -20.97 44.33 -2.66
N ALA A 105 -20.98 43.14 -2.06
CA ALA A 105 -22.21 42.51 -1.58
C ALA A 105 -22.80 43.24 -0.37
N GLU A 106 -21.97 43.67 0.58
CA GLU A 106 -22.40 44.46 1.73
C GLU A 106 -22.99 45.81 1.30
N GLU A 107 -22.35 46.50 0.35
CA GLU A 107 -22.83 47.76 -0.23
C GLU A 107 -24.18 47.61 -0.94
N LYS A 108 -24.35 46.54 -1.74
CA LYS A 108 -25.59 46.34 -2.52
C LYS A 108 -26.76 45.83 -1.68
N LEU A 109 -26.49 44.98 -0.69
CA LEU A 109 -27.53 44.34 0.13
C LEU A 109 -27.84 45.11 1.42
N ASN A 110 -26.99 46.07 1.82
CA ASN A 110 -27.09 46.80 3.08
C ASN A 110 -27.18 45.90 4.33
N ILE A 111 -26.55 44.73 4.29
CA ILE A 111 -26.47 43.77 5.40
C ILE A 111 -24.99 43.48 5.68
N PRO A 112 -24.54 43.48 6.96
CA PRO A 112 -23.17 43.11 7.29
C PRO A 112 -22.96 41.60 7.12
N ILE A 113 -22.11 41.21 6.18
CA ILE A 113 -21.77 39.81 5.88
C ILE A 113 -20.53 39.39 6.67
N ARG A 114 -19.55 40.28 6.82
CA ARG A 114 -18.33 40.02 7.59
C ARG A 114 -18.64 39.97 9.08
N LYS A 115 -18.07 38.98 9.78
CA LYS A 115 -18.16 38.90 11.25
C LYS A 115 -17.49 40.13 11.87
N LYS A 116 -18.19 40.77 12.82
CA LYS A 116 -17.60 41.80 13.68
C LYS A 116 -16.51 41.17 14.54
N SER A 117 -15.36 41.82 14.69
CA SER A 117 -14.26 41.34 15.53
C SER A 117 -14.72 41.26 16.99
N GLY A 118 -14.81 40.02 17.51
CA GLY A 118 -14.92 39.67 18.93
C GLY A 118 -16.07 40.29 19.75
N SER A 119 -16.86 39.46 20.43
CA SER A 119 -17.57 39.92 21.62
C SER A 119 -16.55 40.19 22.74
N ARG A 120 -16.56 41.40 23.31
CA ARG A 120 -15.75 41.79 24.48
C ARG A 120 -15.87 40.71 25.57
N GLN A 121 -14.77 40.06 25.93
CA GLN A 121 -14.76 39.11 27.05
C GLN A 121 -15.19 39.85 28.33
N SER A 122 -16.27 39.40 28.97
CA SER A 122 -16.65 39.91 30.28
C SER A 122 -15.58 39.50 31.29
N ARG A 123 -14.87 40.47 31.86
CA ARG A 123 -14.01 40.21 33.02
C ARG A 123 -14.93 39.79 34.19
N LYS A 124 -14.71 38.59 34.73
CA LYS A 124 -15.18 38.21 36.07
C LYS A 124 -14.15 38.66 37.09
#